data_AF-A0A6H9UVX3-F1
#
_entry.id   AF-A0A6H9UVX3-F1
#
_cell.length_a   1.000
_cell.length_b   1.000
_cell.length_c   1.000
_cell.angle_alpha   90.00
_cell.angle_beta   90.00
_cell.angle_gamma   90.00
#
_symmetry.space_group_name_H-M   'P 1'
#
loop_
_entity.id
_entity.type
_entity.pdbx_description
1 polymer ?
#
loop_
_entity_poly.entity_id
_entity_poly.type
_entity_poly.pdbx_seq_one_letter_code
_entity_poly.pdbx_strand_id
1 'polypeptide(L)' 'MALYQRFLELVEEANPAGDVYVITDNLSSHSSVSSRTWLEDHPRIKHAFIPVGACWLNLQEGWWHLP' A
#
# COMPACT_ATOMS: atom_id res chain seq x y z
N MET A 1 -10.75 -11.00 6.86
CA MET A 1 -9.94 -9.90 6.29
C MET A 1 -8.60 -10.46 5.85
N ALA A 2 -8.12 -10.10 4.66
CA ALA A 2 -6.82 -10.50 4.15
C ALA A 2 -5.67 -9.82 4.93
N LEU A 3 -4.47 -10.40 4.90
CA LEU A 3 -3.29 -9.86 5.60
C LEU A 3 -3.01 -8.39 5.24
N TYR A 4 -3.21 -8.05 3.96
CA TYR A 4 -2.97 -6.70 3.47
C TYR A 4 -3.93 -5.67 4.07
N GLN A 5 -5.23 -5.98 4.08
CA GLN A 5 -6.25 -5.11 4.69
C GLN A 5 -5.96 -4.89 6.18
N ARG A 6 -5.59 -5.95 6.91
CA ARG A 6 -5.22 -5.82 8.33
C ARG A 6 -3.98 -4.93 8.53
N PHE A 7 -3.02 -5.00 7.64
CA PHE A 7 -1.86 -4.10 7.69
C PHE A 7 -2.26 -2.65 7.43
N LEU A 8 -3.13 -2.40 6.44
CA LEU A 8 -3.61 -1.05 6.13
C LEU A 8 -4.43 -0.44 7.27
N GLU A 9 -5.23 -1.23 8.00
CA GLU A 9 -5.90 -0.77 9.22
C GLU A 9 -4.90 -0.26 10.25
N LEU A 10 -3.82 -1.01 10.52
CA LEU A 10 -2.80 -0.59 11.49
C LEU A 10 -2.11 0.72 11.06
N VAL A 11 -1.89 0.89 9.75
CA VAL A 11 -1.34 2.14 9.20
C VAL A 11 -2.31 3.29 9.41
N GLU A 12 -3.59 3.10 9.12
CA GLU A 12 -4.62 4.13 9.30
C GLU A 12 -4.81 4.51 10.78
N GLU A 13 -4.81 3.52 11.69
CA GLU A 13 -4.86 3.73 13.13
C GLU A 13 -3.65 4.52 13.65
N ALA A 14 -2.44 4.20 13.15
CA ALA A 14 -1.20 4.90 13.52
C ALA A 14 -1.14 6.34 12.98
N ASN A 15 -1.93 6.67 11.96
CA ASN A 15 -1.99 7.99 11.33
C ASN A 15 -3.42 8.55 11.48
N PRO A 16 -3.79 9.12 12.65
CA PRO A 16 -5.18 9.44 12.95
C PRO A 16 -5.77 10.58 12.09
N ALA A 17 -4.94 11.36 11.39
CA ALA A 17 -5.38 12.48 10.56
C ALA A 17 -4.63 12.52 9.21
N GLY A 18 -5.27 13.13 8.21
CA GLY A 18 -4.72 13.31 6.87
C GLY A 18 -4.89 12.12 5.94
N ASP A 19 -4.50 12.31 4.68
CA ASP A 19 -4.47 11.26 3.67
C ASP A 19 -3.26 10.34 3.87
N VAL A 20 -3.44 9.04 3.61
CA VAL A 20 -2.38 8.03 3.60
C VAL A 20 -2.13 7.61 2.15
N TYR A 21 -0.98 7.99 1.59
CA TYR A 21 -0.57 7.56 0.25
C TYR A 21 0.34 6.34 0.34
N VAL A 22 -0.15 5.20 -0.11
CA VAL A 22 0.59 3.94 -0.20
C VAL A 22 1.23 3.84 -1.58
N ILE A 23 2.53 4.07 -1.66
CA ILE A 23 3.32 3.88 -2.88
C ILE A 23 3.89 2.47 -2.85
N THR A 24 3.52 1.62 -3.80
CA THR A 24 3.87 0.20 -3.76
C THR A 24 3.97 -0.43 -5.14
N ASP A 25 4.52 -1.64 -5.22
CA ASP A 25 4.56 -2.44 -6.44
C ASP A 25 3.17 -2.97 -6.83
N ASN A 26 3.07 -3.58 -8.00
CA ASN A 26 1.81 -4.05 -8.56
C ASN A 26 1.44 -5.49 -8.16
N LEU A 27 1.86 -5.93 -6.97
CA LEU A 27 1.55 -7.28 -6.48
C LEU A 27 0.03 -7.55 -6.46
N SER A 28 -0.36 -8.79 -6.77
CA SER A 28 -1.78 -9.16 -6.93
C SER A 28 -2.59 -9.02 -5.64
N SER A 29 -1.96 -9.14 -4.47
CA SER A 29 -2.58 -8.87 -3.17
C SER A 29 -3.05 -7.41 -3.06
N HIS A 30 -2.24 -6.44 -3.51
CA HIS A 30 -2.53 -5.00 -3.42
C HIS A 30 -3.66 -4.56 -4.35
N SER A 31 -3.86 -5.27 -5.47
CA SER A 31 -4.84 -4.94 -6.51
C SER A 31 -6.02 -5.91 -6.60
N SER A 32 -6.12 -6.87 -5.66
CA SER A 32 -7.20 -7.84 -5.62
C SER A 32 -8.58 -7.18 -5.54
N VAL A 33 -9.62 -7.85 -6.07
CA VAL A 33 -11.02 -7.38 -5.93
C VAL A 33 -11.36 -7.15 -4.46
N SER A 34 -10.99 -8.07 -3.57
CA SER A 34 -11.22 -7.93 -2.14
C SER A 34 -10.55 -6.68 -1.55
N SER A 35 -9.31 -6.38 -1.92
CA SER A 35 -8.62 -5.18 -1.42
C SER A 35 -9.25 -3.89 -1.96
N ARG A 36 -9.65 -3.85 -3.23
CA ARG A 36 -10.33 -2.70 -3.82
C ARG A 36 -11.69 -2.43 -3.17
N THR A 37 -12.51 -3.46 -2.97
CA THR A 37 -13.81 -3.32 -2.31
C THR A 37 -13.65 -2.84 -0.87
N TRP A 38 -12.67 -3.38 -0.13
CA TRP A 38 -12.41 -2.92 1.23
C TRP A 38 -11.96 -1.44 1.27
N LEU A 39 -11.15 -0.98 0.31
CA LEU A 39 -10.72 0.41 0.22
C LEU A 39 -11.87 1.41 -0.03
N GLU A 40 -13.03 0.96 -0.52
CA GLU A 40 -14.21 1.83 -0.67
C GLU A 40 -14.70 2.38 0.68
N ASP A 41 -14.52 1.60 1.75
CA ASP A 41 -14.86 1.99 3.13
C ASP A 41 -13.73 2.78 3.83
N HIS A 42 -12.55 2.88 3.21
CA HIS A 42 -11.33 3.51 3.77
C HIS A 42 -10.78 4.61 2.86
N PRO A 43 -11.55 5.70 2.60
CA PRO A 43 -11.24 6.69 1.55
C PRO A 43 -9.97 7.53 1.79
N ARG A 44 -9.41 7.49 3.01
CA ARG A 44 -8.15 8.17 3.35
C ARG A 44 -6.94 7.45 2.78
N ILE A 45 -7.06 6.16 2.50
CA ILE A 45 -5.98 5.32 1.98
C ILE A 45 -6.02 5.37 0.45
N LYS A 46 -4.94 5.86 -0.15
CA LYS A 46 -4.82 6.05 -1.60
C LYS A 46 -3.59 5.32 -2.12
N HIS A 47 -3.75 4.50 -3.15
CA HIS A 47 -2.64 3.77 -3.75
C HIS A 47 -2.05 4.48 -4.96
N ALA A 48 -0.72 4.51 -5.01
CA ALA A 48 0.04 4.85 -6.21
C ALA A 48 0.94 3.67 -6.57
N PHE A 49 0.60 2.97 -7.66
CA PHE A 49 1.35 1.80 -8.10
C PHE A 49 2.56 2.19 -8.95
N ILE A 50 3.72 1.63 -8.63
CA ILE A 50 4.94 1.78 -9.43
C ILE A 50 4.74 1.05 -10.78
N PRO A 51 5.12 1.68 -11.92
CA PRO A 51 5.02 1.02 -13.22
C PRO A 51 5.78 -0.30 -13.29
N VAL A 52 5.25 -1.25 -14.05
CA VAL A 52 5.89 -2.54 -14.29
C VAL A 52 7.30 -2.32 -14.86
N GLY A 53 8.30 -2.97 -14.25
CA GLY A 53 9.70 -2.88 -14.69
C GLY A 53 10.46 -1.65 -14.18
N ALA A 54 9.82 -0.77 -13.39
CA ALA A 54 10.47 0.42 -12.80
C ALA A 54 10.91 0.18 -11.34
N CYS A 55 11.59 -0.94 -11.05
CA CYS A 55 12.01 -1.28 -9.68
C CYS A 55 12.93 -0.23 -9.04
N TRP A 56 13.66 0.56 -9.82
CA TRP A 56 14.47 1.69 -9.31
C TRP A 56 13.64 2.77 -8.59
N LEU A 57 12.32 2.81 -8.77
CA LEU A 57 11.42 3.72 -8.03
C LEU A 57 10.98 3.12 -6.68
N ASN A 58 11.24 1.84 -6.46
CA ASN A 58 10.87 1.15 -5.24
C ASN A 58 11.92 1.39 -4.14
N LEU A 59 11.79 2.51 -3.42
CA LEU A 59 12.71 2.86 -2.34
C LEU A 59 12.76 1.81 -1.22
N GLN A 60 11.71 1.00 -1.05
CA GLN A 60 11.72 -0.13 -0.12
C GLN A 60 12.83 -1.14 -0.48
N GLU A 61 13.03 -1.44 -1.77
CA GLU A 61 14.13 -2.31 -2.20
C GLU A 61 15.48 -1.72 -1.83
N GLY A 62 15.69 -0.42 -2.06
CA GLY A 62 16.92 0.27 -1.66
C GLY A 62 17.16 0.26 -0.16
N TRP A 63 16.10 0.47 0.64
CA TRP A 63 16.16 0.46 2.10
C TRP A 63 16.66 -0.89 2.65
N TRP A 64 16.28 -2.01 2.06
CA TRP A 64 16.73 -3.34 2.50
C TRP A 64 18.23 -3.60 2.31
N HIS A 65 18.89 -2.79 1.48
CA HIS A 65 20.33 -2.89 1.24
C HIS A 65 21.14 -1.94 2.13
N LEU A 66 20.50 -1.15 3.00
CA LEU A 66 21.20 -0.32 3.97
C LEU A 66 21.85 -1.19 5.04
N PRO A 67 23.10 -0.89 5.45
CA PRO A 67 23.86 -1.65 6.44
C PRO A 67 23.33 -1.49 7.87
#